data_AF-A0A8H6DQ14-F1
#
_entry.id   AF-A0A8H6DQ14-F1
#
_cell.length_a   1.000
_cell.length_b   1.000
_cell.length_c   1.000
_cell.angle_alpha   90.00
_cell.angle_beta   90.00
_cell.angle_gamma   90.00
#
_symmetry.space_group_name_H-M   'P 1'
#
loop_
_entity.id
_entity.type
_entity.pdbx_description
1 polymer ?
#
loop_
_entity_poly.entity_id
_entity_poly.type
_entity_poly.pdbx_seq_one_letter_code
_entity_poly.pdbx_strand_id
1 'polypeptide(L)'
;MDPASLALAQSLPMSVRRTYTALAEYSDVPISRTTAQRQQYLTPSEELAFVRHIIKSAALRFPLRIKDIPSLAFSIARRRFATKAIKPPNKNWPQALAKRHPELVRRNNMAMD
;
A
#
# COMPACT_ATOMS: atom_id res chain seq x y z
N MET A 1 -13.68 -15.78 -20.24
CA MET A 1 -13.60 -16.64 -19.06
C MET A 1 -12.78 -15.89 -18.02
N ASP A 2 -13.31 -15.65 -16.83
CA ASP A 2 -12.61 -14.91 -15.78
C ASP A 2 -11.56 -15.78 -15.07
N PRO A 3 -10.54 -15.19 -14.41
CA PRO A 3 -9.46 -15.93 -13.77
C PRO A 3 -9.91 -16.88 -12.65
N ALA A 4 -11.02 -16.57 -11.96
CA ALA A 4 -11.54 -17.41 -10.89
C ALA A 4 -12.20 -18.69 -11.46
N SER A 5 -12.91 -18.56 -12.58
CA SER A 5 -13.44 -19.71 -13.32
C SER A 5 -12.32 -20.65 -13.83
N LEU A 6 -11.19 -20.09 -14.27
CA LEU A 6 -10.02 -20.90 -14.66
C LEU A 6 -9.38 -21.63 -13.47
N ALA A 7 -9.31 -21.01 -12.29
CA ALA A 7 -8.80 -21.66 -11.08
C ALA A 7 -9.68 -22.83 -10.62
N LEU A 8 -11.01 -22.70 -10.75
CA LEU A 8 -11.95 -23.79 -10.41
C LEU A 8 -11.86 -24.96 -11.39
N ALA A 9 -11.56 -24.67 -12.66
CA ALA A 9 -11.42 -25.67 -13.73
C ALA A 9 -10.08 -26.42 -13.72
N GLN A 10 -9.06 -25.92 -13.02
CA GLN A 10 -7.76 -26.58 -12.92
C GLN A 10 -7.86 -27.95 -12.23
N SER A 11 -7.16 -28.94 -12.79
CA SER A 11 -7.10 -30.30 -12.24
C SER A 11 -6.04 -30.39 -11.16
N LEU A 12 -6.45 -30.73 -9.93
CA LEU A 12 -5.54 -31.07 -8.85
C LEU A 12 -5.00 -32.51 -9.02
N PRO A 13 -3.78 -32.80 -8.55
CA PRO A 13 -3.27 -34.17 -8.51
C PRO A 13 -4.15 -35.07 -7.63
N MET A 14 -4.31 -36.34 -8.01
CA MET A 14 -5.19 -37.31 -7.33
C MET A 14 -4.89 -37.53 -5.84
N SER A 15 -3.71 -37.13 -5.36
CA SER A 15 -3.32 -37.22 -3.95
C SER A 15 -3.92 -36.12 -3.06
N VAL A 16 -4.48 -35.05 -3.64
CA VAL A 16 -4.97 -33.88 -2.90
C VAL A 16 -6.49 -33.81 -2.97
N ARG A 17 -7.14 -33.70 -1.82
CA ARG A 17 -8.60 -33.50 -1.75
C ARG A 17 -8.95 -32.13 -2.36
N ARG A 18 -9.98 -32.11 -3.21
CA ARG A 18 -10.44 -30.90 -3.90
C ARG A 18 -11.17 -29.95 -2.94
N THR A 19 -10.40 -29.17 -2.18
CA THR A 19 -10.88 -28.12 -1.29
C THR A 19 -10.57 -26.73 -1.86
N TYR A 20 -11.30 -25.71 -1.40
CA TYR A 20 -11.09 -24.32 -1.82
C TYR A 20 -9.65 -23.83 -1.56
N THR A 21 -9.05 -24.27 -0.45
CA THR A 21 -7.66 -23.95 -0.08
C THR A 21 -6.65 -24.58 -1.03
N ALA A 22 -6.81 -25.87 -1.35
CA ALA A 22 -5.93 -26.57 -2.28
C ALA A 22 -5.99 -25.98 -3.69
N LEU A 23 -7.18 -25.57 -4.15
CA LEU A 23 -7.31 -24.89 -5.44
C LEU A 23 -6.62 -23.51 -5.46
N ALA A 24 -6.67 -22.76 -4.36
CA ALA A 24 -6.01 -21.46 -4.26
C ALA A 24 -4.48 -21.58 -4.28
N GLU A 25 -3.91 -22.61 -3.64
CA GLU A 25 -2.47 -22.85 -3.61
C GLU A 25 -1.93 -23.33 -4.97
N TYR A 26 -2.69 -24.15 -5.70
CA TYR A 26 -2.30 -24.70 -6.99
C TYR A 26 -2.65 -23.81 -8.18
N SER A 27 -3.50 -22.80 -8.00
CA SER A 27 -3.83 -21.90 -9.10
C SER A 27 -2.60 -21.06 -9.46
N ASP A 28 -2.09 -21.21 -10.67
CA ASP A 28 -1.10 -20.31 -11.31
C ASP A 28 -1.66 -18.89 -11.56
N VAL A 29 -2.87 -18.62 -11.06
CA VAL A 29 -3.44 -17.28 -11.10
C VAL A 29 -2.62 -16.44 -10.13
N PRO A 30 -1.92 -15.39 -10.59
CA PRO A 30 -1.12 -14.56 -9.71
C PRO A 30 -2.02 -14.02 -8.60
N ILE A 31 -1.86 -14.55 -7.39
CA ILE A 31 -2.45 -14.03 -6.17
C ILE A 31 -1.80 -12.67 -5.94
N SER A 32 -2.34 -11.64 -6.60
CA SER A 32 -2.64 -10.32 -6.05
C SER A 32 -1.54 -9.56 -5.30
N ARG A 33 -0.26 -9.97 -5.37
CA ARG A 33 0.85 -9.10 -4.94
C ARG A 33 0.89 -7.84 -5.80
N THR A 34 0.52 -7.97 -7.08
CA THR A 34 0.40 -6.88 -8.05
C THR A 34 -0.86 -6.03 -7.85
N THR A 35 -1.96 -6.59 -7.33
CA THR A 35 -3.18 -5.79 -7.07
C THR A 35 -3.05 -4.97 -5.79
N ALA A 36 -2.40 -5.50 -4.75
CA ALA A 36 -2.12 -4.76 -3.51
C ALA A 36 -1.15 -3.58 -3.73
N GLN A 37 -0.15 -3.73 -4.61
CA GLN A 37 0.74 -2.63 -5.02
C GLN A 37 0.00 -1.61 -5.90
N ARG A 38 -0.91 -2.05 -6.79
CA ARG A 38 -1.76 -1.14 -7.58
C ARG A 38 -2.75 -0.33 -6.76
N GLN A 39 -3.02 -0.72 -5.52
CA GLN A 39 -3.90 0.01 -4.59
C GLN A 39 -3.15 1.00 -3.69
N GLN A 40 -1.82 1.12 -3.82
CA GLN A 40 -1.09 2.18 -3.13
C GLN A 40 -1.47 3.54 -3.69
N TYR A 41 -1.75 4.47 -2.77
CA TYR A 41 -2.16 5.83 -3.11
C TYR A 41 -1.03 6.60 -3.82
N LEU A 42 0.20 6.42 -3.35
CA LEU A 42 1.44 6.93 -3.94
C LEU A 42 2.15 5.81 -4.71
N THR A 43 2.96 6.15 -5.71
CA THR A 43 3.85 5.14 -6.29
C THR A 43 4.94 4.77 -5.28
N PRO A 44 5.55 3.57 -5.38
CA PRO A 44 6.62 3.17 -4.46
C PRO A 44 7.78 4.17 -4.38
N SER A 45 8.13 4.83 -5.50
CA SER A 45 9.17 5.85 -5.54
C SER A 45 8.75 7.15 -4.84
N GLU A 46 7.52 7.59 -5.05
CA GLU A 46 6.95 8.76 -4.38
C GLU A 46 6.82 8.53 -2.87
N GLU A 47 6.35 7.35 -2.46
CA GLU A 47 6.20 6.98 -1.05
C GLU A 47 7.55 7.01 -0.33
N LEU A 48 8.59 6.45 -0.94
CA LEU A 48 9.95 6.46 -0.38
C LEU A 48 10.54 7.88 -0.30
N ALA A 49 10.33 8.72 -1.32
CA ALA A 49 10.76 10.13 -1.27
C ALA A 49 10.01 10.91 -0.18
N PHE A 50 8.71 10.64 -0.01
CA PHE A 50 7.86 11.26 0.99
C PHE A 50 8.29 10.87 2.42
N VAL A 51 8.58 9.59 2.66
CA VAL A 51 9.10 9.10 3.95
C VAL A 51 10.45 9.75 4.28
N ARG A 52 11.36 9.85 3.30
CA ARG A 52 12.65 10.55 3.47
C ARG A 52 12.44 12.03 3.81
N HIS A 53 11.44 12.68 3.21
CA HIS A 53 11.11 14.06 3.51
C HIS A 53 10.63 14.23 4.96
N ILE A 54 9.72 13.38 5.43
CA ILE A 54 9.25 13.38 6.83
C ILE A 54 10.40 13.19 7.81
N ILE A 55 11.30 12.25 7.51
CA ILE A 55 12.48 11.99 8.33
C ILE A 55 13.41 13.22 8.38
N LYS A 56 13.66 13.85 7.23
CA LYS A 56 14.50 15.05 7.14
C LYS A 56 13.86 16.24 7.86
N SER A 57 12.55 16.45 7.74
CA SER A 57 11.86 17.56 8.39
C SER A 57 11.91 17.43 9.91
N ALA A 58 11.75 16.21 10.44
CA ALA A 58 11.92 15.92 11.85
C ALA A 58 13.36 16.22 12.34
N ALA A 59 14.38 15.86 11.54
CA ALA A 59 15.78 16.19 11.85
C ALA A 59 16.05 17.71 11.87
N LEU A 60 15.31 18.48 11.05
CA LEU A 60 15.40 19.95 10.98
C LEU A 60 14.58 20.66 12.06
N ARG A 61 14.07 19.94 13.08
CA ARG A 61 13.17 20.47 14.14
C ARG A 61 11.85 21.04 13.62
N PHE A 62 11.44 20.65 12.42
CA PHE A 62 10.11 20.92 11.87
C PHE A 62 9.34 19.61 11.73
N PRO A 63 8.85 19.03 12.85
CA PRO A 63 8.07 17.80 12.79
C PRO A 63 6.77 18.04 12.00
N LEU A 64 6.49 17.17 11.03
CA LEU A 64 5.22 17.17 10.32
C LEU A 64 4.17 16.50 11.20
N ARG A 65 3.05 17.19 11.44
CA ARG A 65 1.95 16.63 12.24
C ARG A 65 1.29 15.49 11.46
N ILE A 66 0.86 14.43 12.13
CA ILE A 66 0.20 13.27 11.50
C ILE A 66 -0.96 13.69 10.60
N LYS A 67 -1.74 14.69 11.03
CA LYS A 67 -2.90 15.23 10.29
C LYS A 67 -2.53 15.87 8.96
N ASP A 68 -1.29 16.34 8.82
CA ASP A 68 -0.80 17.00 7.61
C ASP A 68 -0.27 15.96 6.59
N ILE A 69 0.10 14.76 7.04
CA ILE A 69 0.62 13.67 6.20
C ILE A 69 -0.37 13.25 5.08
N PRO A 70 -1.67 12.95 5.35
CA PRO A 70 -2.64 12.65 4.30
C PRO A 70 -2.80 13.78 3.28
N SER A 71 -2.81 15.04 3.73
CA SER A 71 -2.99 16.21 2.87
C SER A 71 -1.79 16.43 1.95
N LEU A 72 -0.58 16.18 2.44
CA LEU A 72 0.64 16.21 1.62
C LEU A 72 0.65 15.07 0.59
N ALA A 73 0.30 13.85 1.00
CA ALA A 73 0.16 12.72 0.09
C ALA A 73 -0.91 12.99 -0.99
N PHE A 74 -2.02 13.62 -0.62
CA PHE A 74 -3.07 14.07 -1.55
C PHE A 74 -2.52 15.08 -2.57
N SER A 75 -1.74 16.05 -2.12
CA SER A 75 -1.15 17.08 -2.97
C SER A 75 -0.16 16.50 -3.99
N ILE A 76 0.66 15.53 -3.57
CA ILE A 76 1.58 14.81 -4.47
C ILE A 76 0.78 14.01 -5.50
N ALA A 77 -0.20 13.23 -5.06
CA ALA A 77 -1.05 12.46 -5.97
C ALA A 77 -1.78 13.37 -6.96
N ARG A 78 -2.34 14.50 -6.50
CA ARG A 78 -3.04 15.48 -7.36
C ARG A 78 -2.12 16.04 -8.43
N ARG A 79 -0.87 16.32 -8.09
CA ARG A 79 0.13 16.79 -9.07
C ARG A 79 0.43 15.72 -10.13
N ARG A 80 0.44 14.44 -9.74
CA ARG A 80 0.63 13.30 -10.66
C ARG A 80 -0.54 13.15 -11.65
N PHE A 81 -1.77 13.37 -11.21
CA PHE A 81 -2.95 13.34 -12.08
C PHE A 81 -3.59 14.72 -12.24
N ALA A 82 -2.82 15.66 -12.80
CA ALA A 82 -3.26 17.05 -12.98
C ALA A 82 -4.62 17.20 -13.71
N THR A 83 -5.02 16.20 -14.50
CA THR A 83 -6.26 16.19 -15.29
C THR A 83 -7.42 15.40 -14.67
N LYS A 84 -7.22 14.65 -13.58
CA LYS A 84 -8.27 13.80 -12.98
C LYS A 84 -8.53 14.17 -11.52
N ALA A 85 -9.81 14.21 -11.15
CA ALA A 85 -10.20 14.33 -9.75
C ALA A 85 -9.78 13.05 -8.99
N ILE A 86 -8.88 13.20 -8.02
CA ILE A 86 -8.43 12.11 -7.15
C ILE A 86 -9.20 12.19 -5.84
N LYS A 87 -9.59 11.03 -5.32
CA LYS A 87 -10.18 10.94 -3.97
C LYS A 87 -9.10 11.13 -2.92
N PRO A 88 -9.39 11.77 -1.78
CA PRO A 88 -8.44 11.84 -0.68
C PRO A 88 -8.05 10.46 -0.15
N PRO A 89 -6.85 10.32 0.44
CA PRO A 89 -6.44 9.08 1.09
C PRO A 89 -7.40 8.73 2.25
N ASN A 90 -7.67 7.43 2.41
CA ASN A 90 -8.58 6.93 3.45
C ASN A 90 -8.01 7.20 4.87
N LYS A 91 -8.88 7.27 5.89
CA LYS A 91 -8.53 7.42 7.31
C LYS A 91 -7.49 6.40 7.79
N ASN A 92 -7.52 5.18 7.25
CA ASN A 92 -6.57 4.11 7.60
C ASN A 92 -5.23 4.18 6.85
N TRP A 93 -5.09 5.11 5.90
CA TRP A 93 -3.91 5.21 5.05
C TRP A 93 -2.63 5.60 5.83
N PRO A 94 -2.65 6.55 6.77
CA PRO A 94 -1.47 6.86 7.60
C PRO A 94 -1.01 5.67 8.43
N GLN A 95 -1.94 4.88 8.96
CA GLN A 95 -1.62 3.66 9.71
C GLN A 95 -1.00 2.60 8.79
N ALA A 96 -1.51 2.47 7.56
CA ALA A 96 -0.92 1.58 6.57
C ALA A 96 0.49 2.04 6.14
N LEU A 97 0.74 3.34 6.02
CA LEU A 97 2.06 3.93 5.77
C LEU A 97 3.03 3.60 6.91
N ALA A 98 2.61 3.79 8.17
CA ALA A 98 3.42 3.46 9.33
C ALA A 98 3.76 1.96 9.43
N LYS A 99 2.84 1.07 9.04
CA LYS A 99 3.10 -0.38 8.96
C LYS A 99 4.13 -0.73 7.89
N ARG A 100 4.13 -0.03 6.75
CA ARG A 100 5.10 -0.25 5.65
C ARG A 100 6.47 0.34 5.96
N HIS A 101 6.52 1.43 6.72
CA HIS A 101 7.74 2.15 7.08
C HIS A 101 7.90 2.24 8.60
N PRO A 102 8.37 1.16 9.26
CA PRO A 102 8.60 1.16 10.71
C PRO A 102 9.66 2.20 11.15
N GLU A 103 10.49 2.66 10.21
CA GLU A 103 11.42 3.78 10.38
C GLU A 103 10.74 5.09 10.80
N LEU A 104 9.49 5.33 10.37
CA LEU A 104 8.68 6.46 10.81
C LEU A 104 8.23 6.31 12.26
N VAL A 105 7.87 5.09 12.66
CA VAL A 105 7.42 4.78 14.03
C VAL A 105 8.58 4.94 15.03
N ARG A 106 9.78 4.48 14.67
CA ARG A 106 10.98 4.60 15.52
C ARG A 106 11.39 6.05 15.78
N ARG A 107 11.16 6.96 14.81
CA ARG A 107 11.43 8.41 14.95
C ARG A 107 10.23 9.22 15.47
N ASN A 108 9.01 8.69 15.35
CA ASN A 108 7.80 9.32 15.89
C ASN A 108 7.83 9.51 17.40
N ASN A 109 8.58 8.67 18.13
CA ASN A 109 8.75 8.83 19.58
C ASN A 109 9.51 10.12 19.98
N MET A 110 10.06 10.87 19.00
CA MET A 110 10.59 12.24 19.18
C MET A 110 9.78 13.31 18.43
N ALA A 111 8.74 12.94 17.67
CA ALA A 111 8.05 13.83 16.72
C ALA A 111 6.54 14.00 17.00
N MET A 112 6.07 13.57 18.18
CA MET A 112 4.66 13.52 18.56
C MET A 112 4.43 14.19 19.91
N ASP A 113 4.69 15.50 19.98
CA ASP A 113 4.04 16.42 20.92
C ASP A 113 3.38 17.54 20.11
#